data_AF-A0A5C6A3D9-F1
#
_entry.id   AF-A0A5C6A3D9-F1
#
_cell.length_a   1.000
_cell.length_b   1.000
_cell.length_c   1.000
_cell.angle_alpha   90.00
_cell.angle_beta   90.00
_cell.angle_gamma   90.00
#
_symmetry.space_group_name_H-M   'P 1'
#
loop_
_entity.id
_entity.type
_entity.pdbx_description
1 polymer ?
#
loop_
_entity_poly.entity_id
_entity_poly.type
_entity_poly.pdbx_seq_one_letter_code
_entity_poly.pdbx_strand_id
1 'polypeptide(L)'
;MNRFRESVPANRPNRRQCMRMIYGVATLTMIPRIALPRDSARLQDSTRAFEKEIEPPDCYARMSLYRCELELIRGRLDRQAVQRSEISVSGAAPREVYFQALTLFGKSERLSFDLTRDVVRMTFESPREIRPADVLEVIDASLHQILKIKSHLGITQECKEPIREAERTPTDVFRSIVQANRQLNLMLETPYAPRDVFQQVNLAVSYCARILAQYPGVERFPPTPDLIDGKIPPDVFRRLLDCFELIRQIEVHLGLTILELSIDENEIQQAVPGDVHDIASLLVSEVAFLHGKLADAKPPRKSVDPGPQTPSKVFQRAGILQQQLQLLLEQVAAGNLADGWQNAQRASNASGRPADDR
;
A
#
# COMPACT_ATOMS: atom_id res chain seq x y z
N MET A 1 50.71 44.16 -31.56
CA MET A 1 51.12 42.75 -31.75
C MET A 1 51.20 42.08 -30.39
N ASN A 2 50.18 41.30 -30.00
CA ASN A 2 50.31 40.02 -29.31
C ASN A 2 48.91 39.51 -28.95
N ARG A 3 48.56 38.38 -29.56
CA ARG A 3 47.29 37.66 -29.37
C ARG A 3 47.46 36.72 -28.18
N PHE A 4 46.62 36.86 -27.15
CA PHE A 4 46.37 35.77 -26.20
C PHE A 4 45.11 35.04 -26.66
N ARG A 5 45.29 33.80 -27.11
CA ARG A 5 44.22 32.81 -27.33
C ARG A 5 44.19 31.91 -26.11
N GLU A 6 43.12 31.99 -25.32
CA GLU A 6 42.79 30.94 -24.34
C GLU A 6 41.70 30.05 -24.95
N SER A 7 42.06 28.79 -25.17
CA SER A 7 41.19 27.72 -25.64
C SER A 7 40.50 27.06 -24.45
N VAL A 8 39.17 27.15 -24.40
CA VAL A 8 38.33 26.42 -23.44
C VAL A 8 38.04 25.01 -23.99
N PRO A 9 38.29 23.91 -23.25
CA PRO A 9 37.90 22.58 -23.69
C PRO A 9 36.41 22.32 -23.40
N ALA A 10 35.68 21.92 -24.43
CA ALA A 10 34.30 21.46 -24.35
C ALA A 10 34.23 20.07 -23.69
N ASN A 11 33.85 20.04 -22.42
CA ASN A 11 33.58 18.81 -21.68
C ASN A 11 32.11 18.40 -21.91
N ARG A 12 31.86 17.36 -22.72
CA ARG A 12 30.52 16.76 -22.89
C ARG A 12 30.38 15.57 -21.94
N PRO A 13 29.44 15.55 -20.98
CA PRO A 13 29.16 14.35 -20.24
C PRO A 13 28.31 13.37 -21.05
N ASN A 14 28.88 12.17 -21.10
CA ASN A 14 28.38 10.85 -21.44
C ASN A 14 26.86 10.63 -21.50
N ARG A 15 26.43 9.94 -22.57
CA ARG A 15 25.10 9.39 -22.80
C ARG A 15 24.66 8.52 -21.61
N ARG A 16 23.66 8.96 -20.85
CA ARG A 16 22.87 8.07 -19.98
C ARG A 16 22.05 7.14 -20.86
N GLN A 17 22.38 5.86 -20.79
CA GLN A 17 21.60 4.76 -21.35
C GLN A 17 20.27 4.71 -20.58
N CYS A 18 19.16 5.08 -21.24
CA CYS A 18 17.82 4.96 -20.69
C CYS A 18 17.43 3.48 -20.58
N MET A 19 17.83 2.83 -19.48
CA MET A 19 17.32 1.52 -19.10
C MET A 19 15.88 1.70 -18.63
N ARG A 20 14.92 1.27 -19.47
CA ARG A 20 13.49 1.23 -19.13
C ARG A 20 13.29 0.20 -18.02
N MET A 21 13.14 0.66 -16.79
CA MET A 21 12.71 -0.18 -15.66
C MET A 21 11.18 -0.28 -15.66
N ILE A 22 10.67 -1.49 -15.87
CA ILE A 22 9.27 -1.84 -15.64
C ILE A 22 9.13 -2.11 -14.14
N TYR A 23 8.62 -1.14 -13.38
CA TYR A 23 8.30 -1.34 -11.97
C TYR A 23 7.06 -2.23 -11.85
N GLY A 24 7.24 -3.40 -11.25
CA GLY A 24 6.17 -4.36 -10.98
C GLY A 24 5.39 -3.94 -9.74
N VAL A 25 4.20 -3.37 -9.92
CA VAL A 25 3.17 -3.38 -8.87
C VAL A 25 2.77 -4.83 -8.62
N ALA A 26 2.79 -5.24 -7.35
CA ALA A 26 2.41 -6.56 -6.85
C ALA A 26 1.13 -7.05 -7.55
N THR A 27 1.22 -8.25 -8.13
CA THR A 27 0.23 -8.80 -9.05
C THR A 27 -0.81 -9.63 -8.32
N LEU A 28 -2.08 -9.43 -8.68
CA LEU A 28 -3.17 -10.37 -8.48
C LEU A 28 -3.52 -10.97 -9.85
N THR A 29 -2.83 -12.05 -10.26
CA THR A 29 -3.12 -12.77 -11.50
C THR A 29 -2.93 -14.27 -11.32
N MET A 30 -3.95 -15.05 -11.70
CA MET A 30 -3.83 -16.49 -11.90
C MET A 30 -2.82 -16.78 -13.02
N ILE A 31 -1.64 -17.26 -12.64
CA ILE A 31 -0.55 -17.76 -13.48
C ILE A 31 -0.14 -19.11 -12.88
N PRO A 32 0.23 -20.13 -13.67
CA PRO A 32 0.48 -21.49 -13.18
C PRO A 32 1.50 -21.52 -12.04
N ARG A 33 1.14 -22.24 -10.97
CA ARG A 33 1.99 -22.55 -9.80
C ARG A 33 3.39 -22.96 -10.26
N ILE A 34 4.39 -22.13 -9.96
CA ILE A 34 5.77 -22.61 -9.88
C ILE A 34 5.85 -23.36 -8.55
N ALA A 35 5.90 -24.70 -8.63
CA ALA A 35 6.05 -25.54 -7.47
C ALA A 35 7.39 -25.23 -6.79
N LEU A 36 7.34 -24.77 -5.55
CA LEU A 36 8.47 -24.86 -4.64
C LEU A 36 8.90 -26.35 -4.55
N PRO A 37 10.21 -26.64 -4.41
CA PRO A 37 10.69 -28.01 -4.30
C PRO A 37 9.95 -28.76 -3.19
N ARG A 38 9.19 -29.79 -3.59
CA ARG A 38 8.44 -30.69 -2.71
C ARG A 38 9.41 -31.69 -2.08
N ASP A 39 10.12 -31.27 -1.03
CA ASP A 39 10.73 -32.18 -0.06
C ASP A 39 9.93 -32.24 1.26
N SER A 40 8.63 -31.94 1.20
CA SER A 40 7.72 -31.86 2.36
C SER A 40 6.85 -33.11 2.58
N ALA A 41 7.08 -34.22 1.86
CA ALA A 41 6.21 -35.39 1.89
C ALA A 41 6.46 -36.41 3.03
N ARG A 42 7.27 -36.08 4.05
CA ARG A 42 7.54 -36.99 5.19
C ARG A 42 7.25 -36.40 6.59
N LEU A 43 6.53 -35.30 6.68
CA LEU A 43 6.24 -34.60 7.96
C LEU A 43 4.74 -34.42 8.26
N GLN A 44 3.86 -35.19 7.64
CA GLN A 44 2.41 -34.92 7.72
C GLN A 44 1.59 -35.74 8.74
N ASP A 45 2.20 -36.62 9.54
CA ASP A 45 1.39 -37.58 10.34
C ASP A 45 1.56 -37.52 11.87
N SER A 46 2.15 -36.46 12.44
CA SER A 46 2.34 -36.39 13.90
C SER A 46 2.32 -35.00 14.53
N THR A 47 1.67 -34.00 13.93
CA THR A 47 1.60 -32.66 14.56
C THR A 47 0.30 -31.92 14.25
N ARG A 48 -0.85 -32.47 14.69
CA ARG A 48 -2.00 -31.63 15.07
C ARG A 48 -1.77 -31.04 16.47
N ALA A 49 -0.61 -30.41 16.67
CA ALA A 49 -0.51 -29.42 17.73
C ALA A 49 -1.50 -28.32 17.34
N PHE A 50 -2.35 -27.89 18.26
CA PHE A 50 -3.24 -26.76 18.04
C PHE A 50 -2.42 -25.62 17.43
N GLU A 51 -2.62 -25.35 16.13
CA GLU A 51 -1.98 -24.22 15.48
C GLU A 51 -2.45 -23.00 16.25
N LYS A 52 -1.51 -22.41 17.02
CA LYS A 52 -1.80 -21.27 17.87
C LYS A 52 -2.43 -20.20 16.99
N GLU A 53 -3.64 -19.77 17.33
CA GLU A 53 -4.32 -18.71 16.61
C GLU A 53 -3.46 -17.45 16.63
N ILE A 54 -3.18 -16.91 15.44
CA ILE A 54 -2.37 -15.70 15.29
C ILE A 54 -3.26 -14.50 15.64
N GLU A 55 -2.78 -13.67 16.55
CA GLU A 55 -3.49 -12.48 17.02
C GLU A 55 -2.65 -11.20 16.74
N PRO A 56 -3.23 -10.00 16.88
CA PRO A 56 -2.49 -8.74 16.69
C PRO A 56 -1.18 -8.61 17.50
N PRO A 57 -1.08 -9.09 18.75
CA PRO A 57 0.18 -9.13 19.48
C PRO A 57 1.32 -9.88 18.80
N ASP A 58 1.02 -10.98 18.10
CA ASP A 58 2.01 -11.76 17.38
C ASP A 58 2.52 -10.97 16.15
N CYS A 59 1.62 -10.28 15.45
CA CYS A 59 1.98 -9.37 14.36
C CYS A 59 2.85 -8.19 14.86
N TYR A 60 2.52 -7.63 16.03
CA TYR A 60 3.27 -6.52 16.62
C TYR A 60 4.70 -6.92 17.02
N ALA A 61 4.85 -8.10 17.63
CA ALA A 61 6.18 -8.64 17.98
C ALA A 61 7.04 -8.83 16.73
N ARG A 62 6.46 -9.43 15.68
CA ARG A 62 7.14 -9.62 14.40
C ARG A 62 7.52 -8.30 13.73
N MET A 63 6.62 -7.32 13.75
CA MET A 63 6.89 -5.99 13.21
C MET A 63 7.99 -5.26 14.00
N SER A 64 8.08 -5.50 15.30
CA SER A 64 9.15 -4.94 16.14
C SER A 64 10.52 -5.54 15.80
N LEU A 65 10.57 -6.86 15.53
CA LEU A 65 11.77 -7.50 14.97
C LEU A 65 12.14 -6.87 13.63
N TYR A 66 11.18 -6.73 12.70
CA TYR A 66 11.38 -6.08 11.41
C TYR A 66 12.00 -4.69 11.56
N ARG A 67 11.47 -3.85 12.46
CA ARG A 67 11.99 -2.49 12.68
C ARG A 67 13.41 -2.50 13.23
N CYS A 68 13.71 -3.38 14.17
CA CYS A 68 15.07 -3.52 14.71
C CYS A 68 16.06 -3.90 13.60
N GLU A 69 15.70 -4.86 12.75
CA GLU A 69 16.54 -5.29 11.63
C GLU A 69 16.73 -4.19 10.58
N LEU A 70 15.66 -3.43 10.30
CA LEU A 70 15.73 -2.27 9.41
C LEU A 70 16.67 -1.18 9.94
N GLU A 71 16.68 -0.94 11.26
CA GLU A 71 17.57 0.05 11.89
C GLU A 71 19.05 -0.32 11.77
N LEU A 72 19.41 -1.61 11.84
CA LEU A 72 20.77 -2.08 11.59
C LEU A 72 21.23 -1.75 10.17
N ILE A 73 20.36 -1.98 9.18
CA ILE A 73 20.62 -1.64 7.77
C ILE A 73 20.74 -0.11 7.62
N ARG A 74 19.84 0.66 8.22
CA ARG A 74 19.86 2.12 8.17
C ARG A 74 21.21 2.68 8.67
N GLY A 75 21.68 2.19 9.81
CA GLY A 75 22.98 2.58 10.37
C GLY A 75 24.15 2.20 9.44
N ARG A 76 24.11 1.02 8.83
CA ARG A 76 25.14 0.56 7.88
C ARG A 76 25.21 1.42 6.61
N LEU A 77 24.07 1.94 6.16
CA LEU A 77 23.93 2.79 4.97
C LEU A 77 24.13 4.29 5.27
N ASP A 78 24.40 4.67 6.52
CA ASP A 78 24.51 6.06 6.98
C ASP A 78 23.29 6.92 6.57
N ARG A 79 22.09 6.33 6.70
CA ARG A 79 20.82 7.02 6.39
C ARG A 79 20.23 7.68 7.62
N GLN A 80 19.60 8.83 7.43
CA GLN A 80 18.92 9.56 8.51
C GLN A 80 17.74 8.75 9.06
N ALA A 81 17.55 8.83 10.37
CA ALA A 81 16.35 8.32 11.03
C ALA A 81 15.16 9.27 10.80
N VAL A 82 13.96 8.73 10.69
CA VAL A 82 12.71 9.52 10.66
C VAL A 82 12.64 10.38 11.92
N GLN A 83 12.54 11.71 11.74
CA GLN A 83 12.40 12.68 12.85
C GLN A 83 10.95 13.14 13.07
N ARG A 84 10.01 12.65 12.26
CA ARG A 84 8.61 13.06 12.32
C ARG A 84 7.87 12.31 13.43
N SER A 85 6.93 13.00 14.06
CA SER A 85 6.02 12.42 15.05
C SER A 85 5.26 11.23 14.50
N GLU A 86 4.82 10.36 15.40
CA GLU A 86 3.91 9.28 15.02
C GLU A 86 2.54 9.86 14.61
N ILE A 87 2.00 9.35 13.50
CA ILE A 87 0.63 9.71 13.09
C ILE A 87 -0.32 9.22 14.18
N SER A 88 -1.25 10.09 14.58
CA SER A 88 -2.34 9.69 15.46
C SER A 88 -3.36 8.89 14.65
N VAL A 89 -3.46 7.60 14.98
CA VAL A 89 -4.35 6.64 14.32
C VAL A 89 -5.18 5.92 15.37
N SER A 90 -6.47 5.70 15.11
CA SER A 90 -7.35 4.86 15.93
C SER A 90 -8.26 4.01 15.04
N GLY A 91 -8.86 2.95 15.60
CA GLY A 91 -9.89 2.18 14.91
C GLY A 91 -9.41 1.31 13.74
N ALA A 92 -8.10 1.10 13.57
CA ALA A 92 -7.60 0.22 12.51
C ALA A 92 -8.11 -1.21 12.72
N ALA A 93 -8.61 -1.84 11.66
CA ALA A 93 -8.98 -3.25 11.63
C ALA A 93 -7.93 -4.08 10.85
N PRO A 94 -8.01 -5.42 10.86
CA PRO A 94 -7.03 -6.26 10.18
C PRO A 94 -6.87 -5.96 8.69
N ARG A 95 -7.93 -5.48 8.00
CA ARG A 95 -7.87 -5.14 6.57
C ARG A 95 -6.90 -4.00 6.30
N GLU A 96 -6.96 -2.91 7.07
CA GLU A 96 -6.12 -1.74 6.88
C GLU A 96 -4.66 -2.10 7.20
N VAL A 97 -4.44 -2.91 8.24
CA VAL A 97 -3.12 -3.42 8.60
C VAL A 97 -2.53 -4.27 7.47
N TYR A 98 -3.31 -5.18 6.89
CA TYR A 98 -2.88 -6.05 5.79
C TYR A 98 -2.47 -5.25 4.56
N PHE A 99 -3.28 -4.28 4.13
CA PHE A 99 -2.93 -3.47 2.96
C PHE A 99 -1.74 -2.53 3.21
N GLN A 100 -1.57 -2.03 4.43
CA GLN A 100 -0.33 -1.34 4.80
C GLN A 100 0.88 -2.27 4.82
N ALA A 101 0.71 -3.53 5.26
CA ALA A 101 1.75 -4.54 5.17
C ALA A 101 2.13 -4.86 3.71
N LEU A 102 1.17 -4.87 2.78
CA LEU A 102 1.47 -5.02 1.35
C LEU A 102 2.29 -3.84 0.81
N THR A 103 2.02 -2.63 1.29
CA THR A 103 2.83 -1.45 0.98
C THR A 103 4.24 -1.57 1.57
N LEU A 104 4.36 -2.08 2.80
CA LEU A 104 5.65 -2.41 3.43
C LEU A 104 6.44 -3.39 2.58
N PHE A 105 5.83 -4.51 2.19
CA PHE A 105 6.45 -5.52 1.35
C PHE A 105 6.99 -4.93 0.05
N GLY A 106 6.17 -4.15 -0.68
CA GLY A 106 6.58 -3.53 -1.94
C GLY A 106 7.76 -2.56 -1.77
N LYS A 107 7.85 -1.86 -0.64
CA LYS A 107 9.01 -1.01 -0.31
C LYS A 107 10.24 -1.81 0.08
N SER A 108 10.09 -2.88 0.85
CA SER A 108 11.18 -3.79 1.18
C SER A 108 11.74 -4.46 -0.08
N GLU A 109 10.89 -4.88 -1.02
CA GLU A 109 11.29 -5.41 -2.32
C GLU A 109 12.06 -4.36 -3.13
N ARG A 110 11.55 -3.12 -3.19
CA ARG A 110 12.23 -2.03 -3.90
C ARG A 110 13.60 -1.73 -3.32
N LEU A 111 13.72 -1.66 -1.99
CA LEU A 111 15.01 -1.46 -1.32
C LEU A 111 15.95 -2.64 -1.58
N SER A 112 15.43 -3.87 -1.54
CA SER A 112 16.16 -5.10 -1.85
C SER A 112 16.71 -5.05 -3.27
N PHE A 113 15.89 -4.64 -4.24
CA PHE A 113 16.33 -4.45 -5.62
C PHE A 113 17.37 -3.33 -5.76
N ASP A 114 17.17 -2.18 -5.12
CA ASP A 114 18.11 -1.06 -5.18
C ASP A 114 19.52 -1.48 -4.72
N LEU A 115 19.61 -2.27 -3.63
CA LEU A 115 20.88 -2.65 -3.02
C LEU A 115 21.48 -3.95 -3.61
N THR A 116 20.65 -4.95 -3.87
CA THR A 116 21.12 -6.31 -4.25
C THR A 116 20.94 -6.61 -5.73
N ARG A 117 20.13 -5.81 -6.45
CA ARG A 117 19.67 -6.05 -7.84
C ARG A 117 18.84 -7.33 -8.02
N ASP A 118 18.46 -7.98 -6.93
CA ASP A 118 17.58 -9.14 -6.98
C ASP A 118 16.12 -8.72 -7.10
N VAL A 119 15.38 -9.46 -7.92
CA VAL A 119 13.95 -9.26 -8.13
C VAL A 119 13.21 -10.44 -7.51
N VAL A 120 12.35 -10.18 -6.53
CA VAL A 120 11.53 -11.22 -5.89
C VAL A 120 10.07 -10.97 -6.23
N ARG A 121 9.51 -11.83 -7.09
CA ARG A 121 8.08 -11.74 -7.42
C ARG A 121 7.29 -12.63 -6.49
N MET A 122 6.84 -12.06 -5.37
CA MET A 122 5.82 -12.68 -4.54
C MET A 122 4.47 -12.06 -4.84
N THR A 123 3.44 -12.89 -4.85
CA THR A 123 2.06 -12.45 -5.03
C THR A 123 1.25 -12.93 -3.85
N PHE A 124 0.58 -11.99 -3.20
CA PHE A 124 -0.39 -12.31 -2.16
C PHE A 124 -1.77 -12.37 -2.80
N GLU A 125 -2.47 -13.47 -2.56
CA GLU A 125 -3.88 -13.53 -2.87
C GLU A 125 -4.62 -12.66 -1.85
N SER A 126 -5.59 -11.85 -2.29
CA SER A 126 -6.41 -11.10 -1.35
C SER A 126 -7.41 -12.08 -0.72
N PRO A 127 -7.29 -12.42 0.58
CA PRO A 127 -8.26 -13.30 1.20
C PRO A 127 -9.63 -12.60 1.24
N ARG A 128 -10.70 -13.40 1.26
CA ARG A 128 -12.08 -12.86 1.36
C ARG A 128 -12.32 -12.20 2.72
N GLU A 129 -11.74 -12.78 3.76
CA GLU A 129 -11.73 -12.28 5.12
C GLU A 129 -10.27 -12.15 5.55
N ILE A 130 -9.83 -10.94 5.85
CA ILE A 130 -8.47 -10.67 6.29
C ILE A 130 -8.38 -10.91 7.80
N ARG A 131 -7.47 -11.79 8.21
CA ARG A 131 -7.19 -12.18 9.58
C ARG A 131 -5.76 -11.76 9.96
N PRO A 132 -5.41 -11.73 11.26
CA PRO A 132 -4.04 -11.43 11.68
C PRO A 132 -2.99 -12.40 11.10
N ALA A 133 -3.35 -13.65 10.82
CA ALA A 133 -2.47 -14.60 10.13
C ALA A 133 -2.03 -14.09 8.74
N ASP A 134 -2.96 -13.53 7.96
CA ASP A 134 -2.65 -12.98 6.62
C ASP A 134 -1.72 -11.75 6.74
N VAL A 135 -1.93 -10.92 7.78
CA VAL A 135 -1.04 -9.80 8.09
C VAL A 135 0.37 -10.28 8.41
N LEU A 136 0.48 -11.29 9.29
CA LEU A 136 1.76 -11.85 9.70
C LEU A 136 2.53 -12.43 8.51
N GLU A 137 1.85 -13.12 7.59
CA GLU A 137 2.46 -13.66 6.37
C GLU A 137 3.13 -12.55 5.53
N VAL A 138 2.46 -11.42 5.35
CA VAL A 138 3.02 -10.29 4.58
C VAL A 138 4.18 -9.63 5.32
N ILE A 139 4.10 -9.50 6.65
CA ILE A 139 5.20 -8.98 7.47
C ILE A 139 6.41 -9.91 7.38
N ASP A 140 6.22 -11.22 7.39
CA ASP A 140 7.29 -12.22 7.28
C ASP A 140 7.98 -12.19 5.93
N ALA A 141 7.20 -12.08 4.86
CA ALA A 141 7.75 -11.89 3.52
C ALA A 141 8.56 -10.58 3.42
N SER A 142 8.11 -9.52 4.09
CA SER A 142 8.82 -8.24 4.16
C SER A 142 10.12 -8.37 4.95
N LEU A 143 10.08 -9.02 6.12
CA LEU A 143 11.25 -9.30 6.97
C LEU A 143 12.28 -10.13 6.21
N HIS A 144 11.85 -11.11 5.44
CA HIS A 144 12.75 -11.91 4.59
C HIS A 144 13.54 -11.03 3.60
N GLN A 145 12.91 -10.02 2.99
CA GLN A 145 13.63 -9.06 2.14
C GLN A 145 14.67 -8.26 2.92
N ILE A 146 14.32 -7.81 4.13
CA ILE A 146 15.24 -7.07 5.02
C ILE A 146 16.44 -7.94 5.42
N LEU A 147 16.20 -9.19 5.83
CA LEU A 147 17.28 -10.13 6.21
C LEU A 147 18.20 -10.45 5.02
N LYS A 148 17.65 -10.52 3.81
CA LYS A 148 18.44 -10.68 2.59
C LYS A 148 19.38 -9.49 2.34
N ILE A 149 18.86 -8.27 2.45
CA ILE A 149 19.68 -7.04 2.35
C ILE A 149 20.77 -7.05 3.42
N LYS A 150 20.41 -7.38 4.66
CA LYS A 150 21.34 -7.44 5.79
C LYS A 150 22.50 -8.42 5.53
N SER A 151 22.18 -9.62 5.03
CA SER A 151 23.18 -10.60 4.61
C SER A 151 24.07 -10.06 3.49
N HIS A 152 23.50 -9.44 2.47
CA HIS A 152 24.25 -8.83 1.36
C HIS A 152 25.21 -7.72 1.83
N LEU A 153 24.83 -6.94 2.83
CA LEU A 153 25.66 -5.87 3.40
C LEU A 153 26.70 -6.37 4.42
N GLY A 154 26.72 -7.68 4.72
CA GLY A 154 27.63 -8.29 5.69
C GLY A 154 27.36 -7.88 7.14
N ILE A 155 26.11 -7.54 7.48
CA ILE A 155 25.71 -7.15 8.84
C ILE A 155 25.45 -8.43 9.65
N THR A 156 26.28 -8.70 10.66
CA THR A 156 26.22 -9.92 11.48
C THR A 156 25.48 -9.77 12.81
N GLN A 157 25.20 -8.53 13.24
CA GLN A 157 24.42 -8.26 14.46
C GLN A 157 23.02 -8.83 14.31
N GLU A 158 22.45 -9.47 15.34
CA GLU A 158 21.09 -10.03 15.30
C GLU A 158 20.14 -9.30 16.25
N CYS A 159 18.93 -9.02 15.78
CA CYS A 159 17.85 -8.58 16.65
C CYS A 159 17.10 -9.80 17.20
N LYS A 160 16.70 -9.72 18.47
CA LYS A 160 15.81 -10.73 19.07
C LYS A 160 14.36 -10.27 18.91
N GLU A 161 13.48 -11.20 18.55
CA GLU A 161 12.05 -10.93 18.57
C GLU A 161 11.63 -10.61 20.02
N PRO A 162 10.96 -9.47 20.26
CA PRO A 162 10.52 -9.12 21.61
C PRO A 162 9.43 -10.08 22.09
N ILE A 163 9.24 -10.13 23.40
CA ILE A 163 8.17 -10.92 24.01
C ILE A 163 6.82 -10.36 23.55
N ARG A 164 5.91 -11.27 23.21
CA ARG A 164 4.53 -10.96 22.84
C ARG A 164 3.83 -10.17 23.96
N GLU A 165 3.31 -9.00 23.61
CA GLU A 165 2.56 -8.13 24.52
C GLU A 165 1.05 -8.27 24.28
N ALA A 166 0.34 -8.93 25.19
CA ALA A 166 -1.07 -9.34 24.97
C ALA A 166 -2.03 -8.17 24.68
N GLU A 167 -1.74 -6.96 25.16
CA GLU A 167 -2.60 -5.77 25.01
C GLU A 167 -2.47 -5.08 23.64
N ARG A 168 -1.60 -5.58 22.74
CA ARG A 168 -1.38 -4.95 21.44
C ARG A 168 -2.57 -5.13 20.53
N THR A 169 -2.96 -4.03 19.88
CA THR A 169 -4.13 -3.96 19.00
C THR A 169 -3.72 -3.90 17.52
N PRO A 170 -4.64 -4.12 16.57
CA PRO A 170 -4.36 -3.87 15.16
C PRO A 170 -3.91 -2.44 14.87
N THR A 171 -4.38 -1.45 15.66
CA THR A 171 -3.93 -0.06 15.55
C THR A 171 -2.45 0.09 15.88
N ASP A 172 -1.93 -0.64 16.87
CA ASP A 172 -0.50 -0.59 17.20
C ASP A 172 0.35 -1.20 16.08
N VAL A 173 -0.13 -2.30 15.48
CA VAL A 173 0.52 -2.92 14.31
C VAL A 173 0.52 -1.94 13.13
N PHE A 174 -0.61 -1.30 12.84
CA PHE A 174 -0.74 -0.30 11.78
C PHE A 174 0.26 0.85 11.95
N ARG A 175 0.32 1.46 13.15
CA ARG A 175 1.27 2.56 13.43
C ARG A 175 2.72 2.11 13.23
N SER A 176 3.06 0.90 13.71
CA SER A 176 4.41 0.33 13.56
C SER A 176 4.79 0.13 12.09
N ILE A 177 3.87 -0.34 11.25
CA ILE A 177 4.06 -0.47 9.81
C ILE A 177 4.25 0.90 9.15
N VAL A 178 3.41 1.89 9.46
CA VAL A 178 3.52 3.24 8.90
C VAL A 178 4.87 3.87 9.22
N GLN A 179 5.38 3.71 10.45
CA GLN A 179 6.72 4.20 10.82
C GLN A 179 7.83 3.51 10.02
N ALA A 180 7.74 2.18 9.85
CA ALA A 180 8.70 1.46 9.01
C ALA A 180 8.64 1.91 7.54
N ASN A 181 7.44 2.15 7.00
CA ASN A 181 7.23 2.68 5.66
C ASN A 181 7.87 4.04 5.44
N ARG A 182 7.79 4.94 6.44
CA ARG A 182 8.51 6.23 6.44
C ARG A 182 10.01 6.05 6.44
N GLN A 183 10.53 5.13 7.26
CA GLN A 183 11.97 4.88 7.32
C GLN A 183 12.49 4.28 6.01
N LEU A 184 11.75 3.36 5.40
CA LEU A 184 12.09 2.82 4.07
C LEU A 184 12.14 3.92 3.01
N ASN A 185 11.19 4.86 3.00
CA ASN A 185 11.19 5.97 2.04
C ASN A 185 12.51 6.77 2.06
N LEU A 186 13.14 6.93 3.24
CA LEU A 186 14.43 7.63 3.39
C LEU A 186 15.64 6.79 2.97
N MET A 187 15.47 5.47 2.84
CA MET A 187 16.56 4.54 2.52
C MET A 187 16.62 4.16 1.05
N LEU A 188 15.55 4.36 0.27
CA LEU A 188 15.50 4.07 -1.16
C LEU A 188 16.53 4.89 -1.96
N GLU A 189 17.17 4.28 -2.96
CA GLU A 189 18.07 4.99 -3.88
C GLU A 189 17.28 5.92 -4.81
N THR A 190 16.17 5.40 -5.32
CA THR A 190 15.24 6.17 -6.13
C THR A 190 14.02 6.50 -5.28
N PRO A 191 13.76 7.77 -4.95
CA PRO A 191 12.56 8.14 -4.20
C PRO A 191 11.29 7.86 -5.01
N TYR A 192 10.14 7.87 -4.33
CA TYR A 192 8.85 7.85 -5.02
C TYR A 192 8.70 9.09 -5.91
N ALA A 193 8.28 8.86 -7.14
CA ALA A 193 8.04 9.90 -8.12
C ALA A 193 6.53 10.15 -8.29
N PRO A 194 6.10 11.31 -8.83
CA PRO A 194 4.69 11.58 -9.08
C PRO A 194 3.99 10.51 -9.94
N ARG A 195 4.73 9.80 -10.80
CA ARG A 195 4.17 8.68 -11.60
C ARG A 195 3.69 7.53 -10.72
N ASP A 196 4.38 7.24 -9.62
CA ASP A 196 4.09 6.12 -8.73
C ASP A 196 2.80 6.45 -7.97
N VAL A 197 2.68 7.69 -7.49
CA VAL A 197 1.45 8.21 -6.87
C VAL A 197 0.30 8.23 -7.87
N PHE A 198 0.53 8.71 -9.10
CA PHE A 198 -0.49 8.73 -10.15
C PHE A 198 -1.07 7.33 -10.42
N GLN A 199 -0.22 6.29 -10.45
CA GLN A 199 -0.67 4.91 -10.63
C GLN A 199 -1.62 4.47 -9.52
N GLN A 200 -1.30 4.78 -8.25
CA GLN A 200 -2.18 4.45 -7.11
C GLN A 200 -3.51 5.21 -7.20
N VAL A 201 -3.48 6.53 -7.39
CA VAL A 201 -4.70 7.34 -7.49
C VAL A 201 -5.55 6.87 -8.68
N ASN A 202 -4.93 6.55 -9.81
CA ASN A 202 -5.63 6.02 -10.97
C ASN A 202 -6.28 4.65 -10.72
N LEU A 203 -5.65 3.81 -9.92
CA LEU A 203 -6.21 2.52 -9.50
C LEU A 203 -7.44 2.74 -8.61
N ALA A 204 -7.37 3.66 -7.64
CA ALA A 204 -8.52 4.04 -6.80
C ALA A 204 -9.68 4.59 -7.65
N VAL A 205 -9.40 5.49 -8.61
CA VAL A 205 -10.41 5.97 -9.58
C VAL A 205 -11.07 4.83 -10.34
N SER A 206 -10.29 3.81 -10.71
CA SER A 206 -10.80 2.66 -11.46
C SER A 206 -11.69 1.75 -10.61
N TYR A 207 -11.36 1.57 -9.33
CA TYR A 207 -12.24 0.88 -8.38
C TYR A 207 -13.53 1.66 -8.15
N CYS A 208 -13.43 2.97 -7.87
CA CYS A 208 -14.59 3.81 -7.61
C CYS A 208 -15.54 3.85 -8.82
N ALA A 209 -15.01 3.98 -10.04
CA ALA A 209 -15.80 3.89 -11.27
C ALA A 209 -16.58 2.57 -11.41
N ARG A 210 -16.03 1.44 -10.93
CA ARG A 210 -16.72 0.14 -10.93
C ARG A 210 -17.81 0.05 -9.89
N ILE A 211 -17.64 0.69 -8.74
CA ILE A 211 -18.70 0.81 -7.74
C ILE A 211 -19.83 1.68 -8.30
N LEU A 212 -19.50 2.86 -8.84
CA LEU A 212 -20.48 3.75 -9.47
C LEU A 212 -21.21 3.10 -10.65
N ALA A 213 -20.57 2.15 -11.34
CA ALA A 213 -21.19 1.43 -12.45
C ALA A 213 -22.43 0.60 -12.05
N GLN A 214 -22.61 0.32 -10.76
CA GLN A 214 -23.77 -0.39 -10.23
C GLN A 214 -25.04 0.47 -10.15
N TYR A 215 -24.92 1.78 -10.33
CA TYR A 215 -26.06 2.71 -10.24
C TYR A 215 -26.45 3.23 -11.62
N PRO A 216 -27.63 2.84 -12.14
CA PRO A 216 -28.13 3.36 -13.40
C PRO A 216 -28.30 4.88 -13.35
N GLY A 217 -27.86 5.59 -14.39
CA GLY A 217 -28.00 7.04 -14.49
C GLY A 217 -26.94 7.86 -13.76
N VAL A 218 -26.08 7.24 -12.95
CA VAL A 218 -24.96 7.94 -12.29
C VAL A 218 -23.76 8.01 -13.23
N GLU A 219 -23.19 9.20 -13.37
CA GLU A 219 -21.99 9.42 -14.17
C GLU A 219 -20.78 8.73 -13.52
N ARG A 220 -20.23 7.74 -14.23
CA ARG A 220 -19.09 6.94 -13.72
C ARG A 220 -17.77 7.70 -13.75
N PHE A 221 -17.62 8.62 -14.70
CA PHE A 221 -16.42 9.41 -14.93
C PHE A 221 -16.82 10.87 -15.00
N PRO A 222 -16.78 11.61 -13.88
CA PRO A 222 -17.12 13.01 -13.88
C PRO A 222 -16.15 13.81 -14.78
N PRO A 223 -16.54 15.03 -15.21
CA PRO A 223 -15.68 15.87 -16.03
C PRO A 223 -14.35 16.10 -15.34
N THR A 224 -13.26 15.98 -16.11
CA THR A 224 -11.90 16.15 -15.57
C THR A 224 -11.74 17.59 -15.04
N PRO A 225 -11.38 17.79 -13.76
CA PRO A 225 -11.13 19.11 -13.22
C PRO A 225 -10.02 19.83 -14.00
N ASP A 226 -10.02 21.17 -13.98
CA ASP A 226 -8.96 21.95 -14.62
C ASP A 226 -7.57 21.59 -14.06
N LEU A 227 -6.58 21.59 -14.95
CA LEU A 227 -5.20 21.38 -14.55
C LEU A 227 -4.69 22.66 -13.88
N ILE A 228 -4.36 22.57 -12.59
CA ILE A 228 -3.75 23.67 -11.85
C ILE A 228 -2.23 23.43 -11.80
N ASP A 229 -1.48 24.27 -12.47
CA ASP A 229 -0.01 24.21 -12.48
C ASP A 229 0.59 24.58 -11.12
N GLY A 230 1.86 24.22 -10.91
CA GLY A 230 2.62 24.59 -9.72
C GLY A 230 2.26 23.83 -8.44
N LYS A 231 1.51 22.73 -8.53
CA LYS A 231 1.21 21.91 -7.35
C LYS A 231 2.44 21.20 -6.83
N ILE A 232 2.50 21.04 -5.51
CA ILE A 232 3.57 20.36 -4.78
C ILE A 232 3.02 19.17 -3.97
N PRO A 233 3.87 18.28 -3.43
CA PRO A 233 3.40 17.11 -2.68
C PRO A 233 2.43 17.42 -1.53
N PRO A 234 2.62 18.47 -0.71
CA PRO A 234 1.62 18.88 0.30
C PRO A 234 0.21 19.14 -0.25
N ASP A 235 0.09 19.76 -1.44
CA ASP A 235 -1.22 20.01 -2.05
C ASP A 235 -1.92 18.69 -2.41
N VAL A 236 -1.14 17.75 -2.98
CA VAL A 236 -1.67 16.43 -3.35
C VAL A 236 -2.04 15.66 -2.09
N PHE A 237 -1.18 15.68 -1.07
CA PHE A 237 -1.42 15.03 0.22
C PHE A 237 -2.73 15.49 0.84
N ARG A 238 -2.94 16.81 0.96
CA ARG A 238 -4.18 17.39 1.50
C ARG A 238 -5.41 16.93 0.71
N ARG A 239 -5.37 16.96 -0.62
CA ARG A 239 -6.49 16.51 -1.44
C ARG A 239 -6.80 15.02 -1.27
N LEU A 240 -5.78 14.18 -1.04
CA LEU A 240 -5.98 12.77 -0.74
C LEU A 240 -6.56 12.55 0.66
N LEU A 241 -6.26 13.41 1.64
CA LEU A 241 -6.96 13.40 2.93
C LEU A 241 -8.44 13.77 2.78
N ASP A 242 -8.77 14.75 1.92
CA ASP A 242 -10.18 15.07 1.61
C ASP A 242 -10.89 13.85 1.00
N CYS A 243 -10.21 13.08 0.13
CA CYS A 243 -10.75 11.83 -0.41
C CYS A 243 -10.94 10.76 0.68
N PHE A 244 -9.99 10.67 1.62
CA PHE A 244 -10.08 9.71 2.74
C PHE A 244 -11.28 10.02 3.63
N GLU A 245 -11.53 11.30 3.91
CA GLU A 245 -12.69 11.73 4.70
C GLU A 245 -14.03 11.39 4.01
N LEU A 246 -14.12 11.54 2.68
CA LEU A 246 -15.30 11.08 1.94
C LEU A 246 -15.52 9.57 2.05
N ILE A 247 -14.44 8.77 2.00
CA ILE A 247 -14.52 7.32 2.21
C ILE A 247 -15.02 7.02 3.62
N ARG A 248 -14.49 7.69 4.64
CA ARG A 248 -14.95 7.51 6.02
C ARG A 248 -16.45 7.78 6.15
N GLN A 249 -16.96 8.85 5.53
CA GLN A 249 -18.39 9.15 5.54
C GLN A 249 -19.20 8.04 4.86
N ILE A 250 -18.71 7.51 3.73
CA ILE A 250 -19.33 6.34 3.06
C ILE A 250 -19.37 5.14 4.02
N GLU A 251 -18.27 4.84 4.71
CA GLU A 251 -18.17 3.73 5.66
C GLU A 251 -19.12 3.89 6.86
N VAL A 252 -19.26 5.11 7.40
CA VAL A 252 -20.25 5.44 8.44
C VAL A 252 -21.66 5.08 7.97
N HIS A 253 -22.05 5.52 6.76
CA HIS A 253 -23.37 5.23 6.21
C HIS A 253 -23.61 3.72 5.97
N LEU A 254 -22.53 2.96 5.77
CA LEU A 254 -22.57 1.51 5.60
C LEU A 254 -22.45 0.73 6.92
N GLY A 255 -22.27 1.40 8.06
CA GLY A 255 -22.10 0.77 9.36
C GLY A 255 -20.80 -0.03 9.49
N LEU A 256 -19.75 0.38 8.79
CA LEU A 256 -18.44 -0.27 8.83
C LEU A 256 -17.57 0.27 9.97
N THR A 257 -16.57 -0.50 10.39
CA THR A 257 -15.52 -0.02 11.30
C THR A 257 -14.65 1.00 10.57
N ILE A 258 -14.37 2.14 11.19
CA ILE A 258 -13.72 3.27 10.54
C ILE A 258 -12.32 3.46 11.11
N LEU A 259 -11.32 3.49 10.22
CA LEU A 259 -9.98 3.96 10.54
C LEU A 259 -10.01 5.49 10.71
N GLU A 260 -9.52 5.99 11.84
CA GLU A 260 -9.35 7.42 12.03
C GLU A 260 -7.89 7.82 11.87
N LEU A 261 -7.66 8.86 11.07
CA LEU A 261 -6.37 9.49 10.91
C LEU A 261 -6.46 10.94 11.39
N SER A 262 -5.57 11.32 12.29
CA SER A 262 -5.35 12.70 12.69
C SER A 262 -3.91 13.07 12.38
N ILE A 263 -3.76 13.99 11.43
CA ILE A 263 -2.49 14.47 10.90
C ILE A 263 -2.46 15.98 11.13
N ASP A 264 -1.40 16.46 11.77
CA ASP A 264 -1.26 17.88 12.03
C ASP A 264 -0.90 18.67 10.75
N GLU A 265 -1.27 19.94 10.72
CA GLU A 265 -1.07 20.79 9.55
C GLU A 265 0.43 20.95 9.21
N ASN A 266 1.32 20.97 10.20
CA ASN A 266 2.76 21.05 9.94
C ASN A 266 3.26 19.75 9.27
N GLU A 267 2.73 18.60 9.66
CA GLU A 267 3.01 17.31 9.04
C GLU A 267 2.53 17.29 7.58
N ILE A 268 1.37 17.88 7.27
CA ILE A 268 0.88 18.03 5.89
C ILE A 268 1.83 18.93 5.07
N GLN A 269 2.26 20.06 5.62
CA GLN A 269 3.16 20.99 4.92
C GLN A 269 4.54 20.40 4.63
N GLN A 270 4.96 19.42 5.43
CA GLN A 270 6.22 18.68 5.26
C GLN A 270 6.07 17.41 4.42
N ALA A 271 4.88 17.14 3.85
CA ALA A 271 4.65 15.93 3.08
C ALA A 271 5.60 15.82 1.87
N VAL A 272 6.21 14.65 1.73
CA VAL A 272 7.07 14.30 0.60
C VAL A 272 6.38 13.26 -0.29
N PRO A 273 6.85 13.01 -1.54
CA PRO A 273 6.20 12.07 -2.44
C PRO A 273 5.96 10.66 -1.87
N GLY A 274 6.82 10.20 -0.96
CA GLY A 274 6.64 8.92 -0.25
C GLY A 274 5.38 8.92 0.62
N ASP A 275 5.10 10.01 1.35
CA ASP A 275 3.88 10.13 2.16
C ASP A 275 2.64 10.17 1.26
N VAL A 276 2.73 10.90 0.15
CA VAL A 276 1.64 10.97 -0.85
C VAL A 276 1.35 9.59 -1.43
N HIS A 277 2.38 8.79 -1.70
CA HIS A 277 2.21 7.41 -2.14
C HIS A 277 1.54 6.55 -1.07
N ASP A 278 1.90 6.73 0.21
CA ASP A 278 1.37 5.94 1.32
C ASP A 278 -0.11 6.20 1.56
N ILE A 279 -0.53 7.48 1.59
CA ILE A 279 -1.96 7.82 1.67
C ILE A 279 -2.73 7.38 0.41
N ALA A 280 -2.14 7.50 -0.79
CA ALA A 280 -2.77 7.01 -2.00
C ALA A 280 -2.98 5.49 -1.98
N SER A 281 -2.02 4.73 -1.43
CA SER A 281 -2.10 3.28 -1.28
C SER A 281 -3.18 2.88 -0.27
N LEU A 282 -3.35 3.65 0.82
CA LEU A 282 -4.46 3.49 1.76
C LEU A 282 -5.82 3.77 1.10
N LEU A 283 -5.94 4.83 0.28
CA LEU A 283 -7.18 5.08 -0.45
C LEU A 283 -7.52 3.92 -1.40
N VAL A 284 -6.52 3.35 -2.09
CA VAL A 284 -6.72 2.17 -2.92
C VAL A 284 -7.26 1.02 -2.09
N SER A 285 -6.73 0.76 -0.89
CA SER A 285 -7.22 -0.34 -0.05
C SER A 285 -8.66 -0.16 0.38
N GLU A 286 -9.04 1.05 0.83
CA GLU A 286 -10.40 1.28 1.28
C GLU A 286 -11.40 1.18 0.13
N VAL A 287 -11.11 1.80 -1.03
CA VAL A 287 -12.01 1.71 -2.18
C VAL A 287 -12.04 0.28 -2.75
N ALA A 288 -10.93 -0.45 -2.73
CA ALA A 288 -10.89 -1.86 -3.13
C ALA A 288 -11.71 -2.74 -2.18
N PHE A 289 -11.68 -2.47 -0.88
CA PHE A 289 -12.52 -3.14 0.11
C PHE A 289 -14.00 -2.90 -0.15
N LEU A 290 -14.41 -1.63 -0.33
CA LEU A 290 -15.79 -1.28 -0.69
C LEU A 290 -16.23 -1.98 -1.99
N HIS A 291 -15.37 -2.01 -2.99
CA HIS A 291 -15.62 -2.72 -4.24
C HIS A 291 -15.75 -4.23 -4.05
N GLY A 292 -14.92 -4.84 -3.20
CA GLY A 292 -14.93 -6.28 -2.90
C GLY A 292 -16.22 -6.78 -2.24
N LYS A 293 -17.05 -5.87 -1.71
CA LYS A 293 -18.38 -6.19 -1.17
C LYS A 293 -19.48 -6.31 -2.23
N LEU A 294 -19.20 -5.93 -3.47
CA LEU A 294 -20.13 -6.10 -4.59
C LEU A 294 -20.17 -7.57 -5.04
N ALA A 295 -21.34 -8.02 -5.51
CA ALA A 295 -21.46 -9.32 -6.16
C ALA A 295 -20.58 -9.35 -7.43
N ASP A 296 -19.86 -10.45 -7.65
CA ASP A 296 -18.98 -10.66 -8.81
C ASP A 296 -17.90 -9.58 -9.02
N ALA A 297 -17.46 -8.95 -7.93
CA ALA A 297 -16.41 -7.94 -7.92
C ALA A 297 -15.09 -8.45 -8.54
N LYS A 298 -14.87 -8.16 -9.82
CA LYS A 298 -13.57 -8.38 -10.47
C LYS A 298 -12.69 -7.17 -10.24
N PRO A 299 -11.39 -7.31 -9.92
CA PRO A 299 -10.51 -6.16 -9.81
C PRO A 299 -10.41 -5.39 -11.15
N PRO A 300 -10.15 -4.08 -11.12
CA PRO A 300 -9.86 -3.29 -12.30
C PRO A 300 -8.65 -3.83 -13.04
N ARG A 301 -8.61 -3.58 -14.36
CA ARG A 301 -7.42 -3.91 -15.15
C ARG A 301 -6.25 -3.09 -14.64
N LYS A 302 -5.05 -3.67 -14.70
CA LYS A 302 -3.81 -2.99 -14.35
C LYS A 302 -3.68 -1.70 -15.18
N SER A 303 -3.30 -0.62 -14.51
CA SER A 303 -2.93 0.61 -15.21
C SER A 303 -1.70 0.36 -16.07
N VAL A 304 -1.74 0.87 -17.30
CA VAL A 304 -0.54 0.98 -18.13
C VAL A 304 0.37 2.01 -17.49
N ASP A 305 1.69 1.87 -17.65
CA ASP A 305 2.66 2.88 -17.24
C ASP A 305 2.23 4.26 -17.77
N PRO A 306 1.92 5.23 -16.88
CA PRO A 306 1.43 6.53 -17.30
C PRO A 306 2.55 7.42 -17.87
N GLY A 307 3.80 6.95 -17.88
CA GLY A 307 4.96 7.74 -18.28
C GLY A 307 5.28 8.84 -17.25
N PRO A 308 6.03 9.88 -17.65
CA PRO A 308 6.36 10.98 -16.77
C PRO A 308 5.12 11.77 -16.31
N GLN A 309 5.00 11.94 -15.00
CA GLN A 309 3.90 12.68 -14.36
C GLN A 309 4.44 13.83 -13.50
N THR A 310 3.60 14.84 -13.29
CA THR A 310 3.87 15.98 -12.40
C THR A 310 2.90 15.97 -11.22
N PRO A 311 3.22 16.60 -10.08
CA PRO A 311 2.27 16.69 -8.97
C PRO A 311 0.95 17.35 -9.36
N SER A 312 0.95 18.34 -10.27
CA SER A 312 -0.28 18.93 -10.83
C SER A 312 -1.20 17.91 -11.51
N LYS A 313 -0.64 16.97 -12.28
CA LYS A 313 -1.44 15.89 -12.88
C LYS A 313 -1.97 14.91 -11.85
N VAL A 314 -1.18 14.61 -10.81
CA VAL A 314 -1.65 13.79 -9.68
C VAL A 314 -2.78 14.50 -8.94
N PHE A 315 -2.64 15.80 -8.66
CA PHE A 315 -3.65 16.63 -8.02
C PHE A 315 -4.95 16.68 -8.84
N GLN A 316 -4.86 16.82 -10.16
CA GLN A 316 -6.01 16.76 -11.07
C GLN A 316 -6.69 15.38 -11.01
N ARG A 317 -5.90 14.30 -11.06
CA ARG A 317 -6.43 12.92 -11.01
C ARG A 317 -7.09 12.60 -9.67
N ALA A 318 -6.53 13.09 -8.56
CA ALA A 318 -7.14 13.02 -7.24
C ALA A 318 -8.47 13.79 -7.19
N GLY A 319 -8.62 14.85 -7.98
CA GLY A 319 -9.91 15.54 -8.12
C GLY A 319 -11.00 14.73 -8.78
N ILE A 320 -10.65 13.90 -9.76
CA ILE A 320 -11.60 12.94 -10.36
C ILE A 320 -12.03 11.93 -9.28
N LEU A 321 -11.08 11.40 -8.52
CA LEU A 321 -11.38 10.49 -7.40
C LEU A 321 -12.33 11.13 -6.39
N GLN A 322 -12.02 12.36 -5.97
CA GLN A 322 -12.84 13.11 -5.02
C GLN A 322 -14.28 13.29 -5.50
N GLN A 323 -14.48 13.67 -6.77
CA GLN A 323 -15.82 13.80 -7.36
C GLN A 323 -16.55 12.46 -7.43
N GLN A 324 -15.86 11.36 -7.78
CA GLN A 324 -16.46 10.02 -7.78
C GLN A 324 -16.88 9.58 -6.39
N LEU A 325 -16.06 9.85 -5.37
CA LEU A 325 -16.39 9.53 -3.98
C LEU A 325 -17.55 10.37 -3.47
N GLN A 326 -17.65 11.64 -3.88
CA GLN A 326 -18.82 12.48 -3.58
C GLN A 326 -20.11 11.89 -4.18
N LEU A 327 -20.09 11.53 -5.46
CA LEU A 327 -21.22 10.86 -6.11
C LEU A 327 -21.58 9.54 -5.41
N LEU A 328 -20.58 8.76 -5.02
CA LEU A 328 -20.80 7.50 -4.30
C LEU A 328 -21.46 7.76 -2.94
N LEU A 329 -20.97 8.73 -2.18
CA LEU A 329 -21.53 9.14 -0.90
C LEU A 329 -23.00 9.54 -1.03
N GLU A 330 -23.35 10.31 -2.05
CA GLU A 330 -24.74 10.68 -2.35
C GLU A 330 -25.63 9.44 -2.60
N GLN A 331 -25.12 8.45 -3.34
CA GLN A 331 -25.86 7.20 -3.57
C GLN A 331 -26.03 6.37 -2.29
N VAL A 332 -25.01 6.33 -1.42
CA VAL A 332 -25.08 5.61 -0.14
C VAL A 332 -26.06 6.31 0.80
N ALA A 333 -25.99 7.63 0.90
CA ALA A 333 -26.87 8.44 1.75
C ALA A 333 -28.34 8.37 1.30
N ALA A 334 -28.59 8.24 -0.01
CA ALA A 334 -29.93 8.00 -0.55
C ALA A 334 -30.49 6.58 -0.27
N GLY A 335 -29.70 5.70 0.34
CA GLY A 335 -30.09 4.31 0.62
C GLY A 335 -29.94 3.34 -0.55
N ASN A 336 -29.56 3.82 -1.73
CA ASN A 336 -29.47 3.00 -2.95
C ASN A 336 -28.41 1.89 -2.84
N LEU A 337 -27.36 2.12 -2.06
CA LEU A 337 -26.31 1.10 -1.85
C LEU A 337 -26.68 0.07 -0.80
N ALA A 338 -27.42 0.45 0.24
CA ALA A 338 -27.69 -0.42 1.38
C ALA A 338 -28.46 -1.68 0.96
N ASP A 339 -29.42 -1.56 0.04
CA ASP A 339 -30.19 -2.69 -0.46
C ASP A 339 -29.31 -3.63 -1.32
N GLY A 340 -28.49 -3.08 -2.21
CA GLY A 340 -27.54 -3.85 -3.01
C GLY A 340 -26.50 -4.56 -2.15
N TRP A 341 -25.98 -3.88 -1.12
CA TRP A 341 -25.01 -4.42 -0.17
C TRP A 341 -25.61 -5.51 0.71
N GLN A 342 -26.78 -5.28 1.29
CA GLN A 342 -27.46 -6.28 2.12
C GLN A 342 -27.81 -7.52 1.30
N ASN A 343 -28.25 -7.35 0.05
CA ASN A 343 -28.51 -8.47 -0.85
C ASN A 343 -27.23 -9.24 -1.22
N ALA A 344 -26.13 -8.55 -1.50
CA ALA A 344 -24.83 -9.17 -1.76
C ALA A 344 -24.30 -9.93 -0.53
N GLN A 345 -24.44 -9.36 0.67
CA GLN A 345 -24.06 -10.03 1.93
C GLN A 345 -24.92 -11.26 2.19
N ARG A 346 -26.25 -11.17 1.99
CA ARG A 346 -27.16 -12.32 2.14
C ARG A 346 -26.81 -13.44 1.16
N ALA A 347 -26.53 -13.10 -0.11
CA ALA A 347 -26.12 -14.08 -1.12
C ALA A 347 -24.77 -14.74 -0.78
N SER A 348 -23.79 -13.96 -0.33
CA SER A 348 -22.50 -14.48 0.13
C SER A 348 -22.66 -15.44 1.31
N ASN A 349 -23.45 -15.07 2.32
CA ASN A 349 -23.71 -15.91 3.50
C ASN A 349 -24.48 -17.19 3.15
N ALA A 350 -25.39 -17.14 2.17
CA ALA A 350 -26.08 -18.33 1.69
C ALA A 350 -25.15 -19.29 0.93
N SER A 351 -24.20 -18.76 0.15
CA SER A 351 -23.23 -19.57 -0.63
C SER A 351 -22.11 -20.19 0.22
N GLY A 352 -21.88 -19.65 1.43
CA GLY A 352 -20.85 -20.12 2.36
C GLY A 352 -21.30 -21.27 3.27
N ARG A 353 -22.56 -21.72 3.21
CA ARG A 353 -22.94 -22.96 3.89
C ARG A 353 -22.28 -24.13 3.15
N PRO A 354 -21.44 -24.94 3.82
CA PRO A 354 -20.94 -26.16 3.21
C PRO A 354 -22.13 -26.98 2.73
N ALA A 355 -22.09 -27.43 1.48
CA ALA A 355 -23.05 -28.41 1.00
C ALA A 355 -22.89 -29.64 1.90
N ASP A 356 -23.83 -29.83 2.84
CA ASP A 356 -23.85 -30.98 3.73
C ASP A 356 -23.76 -32.24 2.88
N ASP A 357 -22.70 -33.02 3.11
CA ASP A 357 -22.50 -34.36 2.58
C ASP A 357 -23.75 -35.19 2.88
N ARG A 358 -24.52 -35.52 1.83
CA ARG A 358 -25.57 -36.53 1.86
C ARG A 358 -25.11 -37.79 1.17
#